data_AF-B4F0Q3-F1
#
_entry.id   AF-B4F0Q3-F1
#
_cell.length_a   1.000
_cell.length_b   1.000
_cell.length_c   1.000
_cell.angle_alpha   90.00
_cell.angle_beta   90.00
_cell.angle_gamma   90.00
#
_symmetry.space_group_name_H-M   'P 1'
#
loop_
_entity.id
_entity.type
_entity.pdbx_description
1 polymer ?
#
loop_
_entity_poly.entity_id
_entity_poly.type
_entity_poly.pdbx_seq_one_letter_code
_entity_poly.pdbx_strand_id
1 'polypeptide(L)'
;MTSQSLGYPSNKQAILMADIATLIAKWRNGLEVEIYTENYEFRYGRIKSSRFNASGEESVYYATYFHTRAKPKDNDPLLIITFDPVVGQDDFMFIETIIDHRTYFGSPGADKTKSHIERRSSDLKRRIENGKKISSEPSSSVQNVNKNNNDSPDQENK
;
A
#
# COMPACT_ATOMS: atom_id res chain seq x y z
N MET A 1 12.06 11.97 5.21
CA MET A 1 11.75 10.53 5.07
C MET A 1 12.97 9.82 4.52
N THR A 2 13.62 8.95 5.30
CA THR A 2 14.76 8.15 4.84
C THR A 2 14.28 6.78 4.34
N SER A 3 14.74 6.43 3.14
CA SER A 3 14.31 5.35 2.24
C SER A 3 14.55 3.91 2.73
N GLN A 4 15.05 3.70 3.96
CA GLN A 4 15.50 2.40 4.43
C GLN A 4 14.46 1.69 5.31
N SER A 5 13.50 0.98 4.72
CA SER A 5 12.87 -0.16 5.45
C SER A 5 12.24 -1.26 4.60
N LEU A 6 12.32 -1.22 3.25
CA LEU A 6 11.69 -2.24 2.39
C LEU A 6 12.65 -3.26 1.76
N GLY A 7 13.95 -3.21 2.05
CA GLY A 7 14.91 -4.22 1.55
C GLY A 7 15.10 -4.24 0.03
N TYR A 8 14.67 -3.21 -0.69
CA TYR A 8 14.92 -3.02 -2.12
C TYR A 8 16.10 -2.07 -2.34
N PRO A 9 16.99 -2.32 -3.33
CA PRO A 9 17.95 -1.33 -3.81
C PRO A 9 17.23 -0.01 -4.12
N SER A 10 17.80 1.13 -3.72
CA SER A 10 17.13 2.45 -3.73
C SER A 10 16.49 2.82 -5.07
N ASN A 11 17.10 2.44 -6.19
CA ASN A 11 16.56 2.65 -7.53
C ASN A 11 15.27 1.85 -7.80
N LYS A 12 15.19 0.60 -7.34
CA LYS A 12 13.98 -0.24 -7.51
C LYS A 12 12.81 0.28 -6.69
N GLN A 13 13.09 0.80 -5.49
CA GLN A 13 12.07 1.43 -4.65
C GLN A 13 11.49 2.68 -5.32
N ALA A 14 12.34 3.56 -5.86
CA ALA A 14 11.89 4.77 -6.56
C ALA A 14 11.00 4.45 -7.77
N ILE A 15 11.41 3.47 -8.58
CA ILE A 15 10.62 3.02 -9.74
C ILE A 15 9.26 2.48 -9.28
N LEU A 16 9.25 1.61 -8.25
CA LEU A 16 8.00 1.06 -7.73
C LEU A 16 7.05 2.16 -7.21
N MET A 17 7.57 3.17 -6.52
CA MET A 17 6.74 4.29 -6.05
C MET A 17 6.17 5.11 -7.20
N ALA A 18 6.93 5.30 -8.29
CA ALA A 18 6.44 5.97 -9.49
C ALA A 18 5.31 5.17 -10.19
N ASP A 19 5.44 3.84 -10.24
CA ASP A 19 4.39 2.95 -10.78
C ASP A 19 3.10 3.06 -9.94
N ILE A 20 3.23 3.03 -8.61
CA ILE A 20 2.08 3.19 -7.70
C ILE A 20 1.45 4.58 -7.84
N ALA A 21 2.25 5.64 -7.93
CA ALA A 21 1.74 7.00 -8.14
C ALA A 21 0.95 7.12 -9.46
N THR A 22 1.41 6.45 -10.52
CA THR A 22 0.72 6.40 -11.81
C THR A 22 -0.63 5.69 -11.69
N LEU A 23 -0.68 4.58 -10.95
CA LEU A 23 -1.92 3.85 -10.68
C LEU A 23 -2.93 4.71 -9.88
N ILE A 24 -2.46 5.39 -8.83
CA ILE A 24 -3.28 6.33 -8.05
C ILE A 24 -3.81 7.46 -8.93
N ALA A 25 -2.99 8.03 -9.81
CA ALA A 25 -3.41 9.07 -10.74
C ALA A 25 -4.52 8.57 -11.69
N LYS A 26 -4.43 7.33 -12.17
CA LYS A 26 -5.48 6.71 -12.98
C LYS A 26 -6.82 6.67 -12.24
N TRP A 27 -6.83 6.20 -10.99
CA TRP A 27 -8.06 6.15 -10.17
C TRP A 27 -8.61 7.54 -9.87
N ARG A 28 -7.75 8.51 -9.54
CA ARG A 28 -8.16 9.89 -9.29
C ARG A 28 -8.75 10.57 -10.53
N ASN A 29 -8.24 10.27 -11.72
CA ASN A 29 -8.76 10.82 -12.96
C ASN A 29 -10.08 10.17 -13.38
N GLY A 30 -10.25 8.87 -13.12
CA GLY A 30 -11.50 8.16 -13.41
C GLY A 30 -12.60 8.39 -12.37
N LEU A 31 -12.23 8.85 -11.16
CA LEU A 31 -13.10 8.95 -9.97
C LEU A 31 -13.74 7.62 -9.58
N GLU A 32 -13.17 6.51 -10.04
CA GLU A 32 -13.68 5.17 -9.80
C GLU A 32 -12.54 4.15 -9.73
N VAL A 33 -12.86 3.03 -9.07
CA VAL A 33 -12.07 1.81 -9.14
C VAL A 33 -13.02 0.66 -9.41
N GLU A 34 -12.80 -0.04 -10.53
CA GLU A 34 -13.62 -1.19 -10.88
C GLU A 34 -13.11 -2.45 -10.15
N ILE A 35 -14.04 -3.19 -9.56
CA ILE A 35 -13.79 -4.51 -8.98
C ILE A 35 -14.16 -5.57 -10.00
N TYR A 36 -13.29 -6.56 -10.22
CA TYR A 36 -13.58 -7.70 -11.08
C TYR A 36 -13.60 -9.02 -10.30
N THR A 37 -14.37 -9.98 -10.81
CA THR A 37 -14.50 -11.32 -10.20
C THR A 37 -13.73 -12.36 -10.99
N GLU A 38 -13.73 -12.26 -12.33
CA GLU A 38 -13.18 -13.27 -13.22
C GLU A 38 -11.81 -12.90 -13.77
N ASN A 39 -10.90 -13.87 -13.87
CA ASN A 39 -9.52 -13.60 -14.28
C ASN A 39 -9.41 -12.98 -15.70
N TYR A 40 -10.32 -13.29 -16.61
CA TYR A 40 -10.32 -12.72 -17.97
C TYR A 40 -10.70 -11.23 -17.99
N GLU A 41 -11.33 -10.72 -16.94
CA GLU A 41 -11.72 -9.32 -16.80
C GLU A 41 -10.57 -8.44 -16.32
N PHE A 42 -9.44 -9.06 -15.98
CA PHE A 42 -8.26 -8.37 -15.51
C PHE A 42 -7.85 -7.28 -16.51
N ARG A 43 -7.83 -6.05 -16.02
CA ARG A 43 -7.23 -4.90 -16.67
C ARG A 43 -6.42 -4.14 -15.64
N TYR A 44 -5.25 -3.64 -16.04
CA TYR A 44 -4.45 -2.81 -15.15
C TYR A 44 -5.26 -1.62 -14.65
N GLY A 45 -5.28 -1.42 -13.33
CA GLY A 45 -6.19 -0.45 -12.68
C GLY A 45 -7.40 -1.07 -12.02
N ARG A 46 -7.83 -2.27 -12.41
CA ARG A 46 -8.92 -2.97 -11.70
C ARG A 46 -8.38 -3.70 -10.47
N ILE A 47 -9.23 -3.85 -9.47
CA ILE A 47 -8.90 -4.57 -8.24
C ILE A 47 -9.70 -5.87 -8.18
N LYS A 48 -9.09 -6.91 -7.59
CA LYS A 48 -9.76 -8.20 -7.39
C LYS A 48 -10.11 -8.37 -5.92
N SER A 49 -11.30 -8.88 -5.64
CA SER A 49 -11.61 -9.34 -4.28
C SER A 49 -10.69 -10.50 -3.89
N SER A 50 -10.09 -10.44 -2.71
CA SER A 50 -9.30 -11.54 -2.16
C SER A 50 -10.17 -12.57 -1.44
N ARG A 51 -11.48 -12.29 -1.30
CA ARG A 51 -12.45 -13.15 -0.61
C ARG A 51 -12.60 -14.51 -1.28
N PHE A 52 -12.48 -14.59 -2.60
CA PHE A 52 -12.68 -15.82 -3.35
C PHE A 52 -11.39 -16.30 -3.99
N ASN A 53 -11.11 -17.60 -3.91
CA ASN A 53 -10.01 -18.20 -4.63
C ASN A 53 -10.39 -18.48 -6.11
N ALA A 54 -9.46 -19.04 -6.88
CA ALA A 54 -9.69 -19.34 -8.31
C ALA A 54 -10.78 -20.40 -8.56
N SER A 55 -11.14 -21.19 -7.55
CA SER A 55 -12.21 -22.18 -7.59
C SER A 55 -13.56 -21.60 -7.11
N GLY A 56 -13.61 -20.31 -6.78
CA GLY A 56 -14.81 -19.66 -6.23
C GLY A 56 -15.06 -19.93 -4.75
N GLU A 57 -14.14 -20.61 -4.06
CA GLU A 57 -14.30 -20.89 -2.62
C GLU A 57 -14.02 -19.63 -1.82
N GLU A 58 -14.90 -19.35 -0.87
CA GLU A 58 -14.80 -18.20 0.01
C GLU A 58 -13.78 -18.40 1.13
N SER A 59 -13.04 -17.33 1.44
CA SER A 59 -12.21 -17.19 2.62
C SER A 59 -12.63 -15.98 3.44
N VAL A 60 -13.26 -16.23 4.58
CA VAL A 60 -13.65 -15.18 5.55
C VAL A 60 -12.47 -14.34 6.03
N TYR A 61 -11.27 -14.92 6.03
CA TYR A 61 -10.01 -14.27 6.42
C TYR A 61 -9.55 -13.17 5.46
N TYR A 62 -10.13 -13.12 4.26
CA TYR A 62 -9.83 -12.13 3.23
C TYR A 62 -11.05 -11.33 2.79
N ALA A 63 -12.15 -11.38 3.55
CA ALA A 63 -13.45 -10.82 3.16
C ALA A 63 -13.40 -9.33 2.82
N THR A 64 -12.55 -8.55 3.49
CA THR A 64 -12.44 -7.09 3.32
C THR A 64 -11.22 -6.66 2.50
N TYR A 65 -10.41 -7.61 2.02
CA TYR A 65 -9.18 -7.30 1.31
C TYR A 65 -9.35 -7.41 -0.21
N PHE A 66 -8.85 -6.42 -0.91
CA PHE A 66 -8.71 -6.40 -2.36
C PHE A 66 -7.24 -6.38 -2.73
N HIS A 67 -6.93 -6.77 -3.95
CA HIS A 67 -5.57 -6.69 -4.45
C HIS A 67 -5.50 -6.28 -5.90
N THR A 68 -4.40 -5.63 -6.26
CA THR A 68 -4.04 -5.34 -7.65
C THR A 68 -2.52 -5.36 -7.80
N ARG A 69 -2.05 -5.41 -9.05
CA ARG A 69 -0.62 -5.34 -9.34
C ARG A 69 -0.17 -3.89 -9.30
N ALA A 70 1.01 -3.64 -8.74
CA ALA A 70 1.62 -2.32 -8.83
C ALA A 70 2.01 -1.94 -10.26
N LYS A 71 2.17 -2.91 -11.16
CA LYS A 71 2.60 -2.71 -12.56
C LYS A 71 1.70 -3.46 -13.56
N PRO A 72 1.56 -2.98 -14.82
CA PRO A 72 0.68 -3.60 -15.81
C PRO A 72 1.09 -5.01 -16.25
N LYS A 73 2.39 -5.25 -16.39
CA LYS A 73 2.95 -6.50 -16.97
C LYS A 73 3.69 -7.37 -15.94
N ASP A 74 3.63 -7.00 -14.66
CA ASP A 74 4.29 -7.73 -13.59
C ASP A 74 3.25 -8.40 -12.70
N ASN A 75 3.57 -9.57 -12.17
CA ASN A 75 2.74 -10.24 -11.17
C ASN A 75 3.01 -9.68 -9.77
N ASP A 76 4.21 -9.13 -9.56
CA ASP A 76 4.68 -8.66 -8.27
C ASP A 76 5.28 -7.24 -8.35
N PRO A 77 5.22 -6.45 -7.27
CA PRO A 77 4.45 -6.73 -6.06
C PRO A 77 2.95 -6.44 -6.23
N LEU A 78 2.16 -7.02 -5.34
CA LEU A 78 0.75 -6.70 -5.14
C LEU A 78 0.58 -5.54 -4.16
N LEU A 79 -0.44 -4.72 -4.41
CA LEU A 79 -0.97 -3.75 -3.46
C LEU A 79 -2.18 -4.39 -2.78
N ILE A 80 -2.19 -4.41 -1.45
CA ILE A 80 -3.36 -4.81 -0.67
C ILE A 80 -4.19 -3.57 -0.37
N ILE A 81 -5.47 -3.66 -0.68
CA ILE A 81 -6.40 -2.54 -0.64
C ILE A 81 -7.56 -2.87 0.30
N THR A 82 -7.98 -1.88 1.07
CA THR A 82 -9.20 -1.90 1.88
C THR A 82 -10.04 -0.67 1.56
N PHE A 83 -11.31 -0.74 1.90
CA PHE A 83 -12.24 0.39 1.90
C PHE A 83 -12.71 0.59 3.33
N ASP A 84 -12.52 1.80 3.89
CA ASP A 84 -13.21 2.16 5.12
C ASP A 84 -14.42 3.03 4.77
N PRO A 85 -15.63 2.60 5.16
CA PRO A 85 -16.81 3.42 5.02
C PRO A 85 -16.69 4.61 5.98
N VAL A 86 -16.81 5.82 5.45
CA VAL A 86 -16.90 7.03 6.27
C VAL A 86 -18.32 7.55 6.20
N VAL A 87 -18.99 7.58 7.36
CA VAL A 87 -20.40 8.00 7.45
C VAL A 87 -20.57 9.39 6.82
N GLY A 88 -21.39 9.47 5.77
CA GLY A 88 -21.69 10.71 5.06
C GLY A 88 -20.67 11.13 3.99
N GLN A 89 -19.71 10.27 3.63
CA GLN A 89 -18.74 10.50 2.55
C GLN A 89 -18.62 9.26 1.66
N ASP A 90 -17.99 9.43 0.50
CA ASP A 90 -17.56 8.29 -0.33
C ASP A 90 -16.54 7.43 0.44
N ASP A 91 -16.55 6.13 0.19
CA ASP A 91 -15.63 5.18 0.83
C ASP A 91 -14.17 5.58 0.55
N PHE A 92 -13.36 5.64 1.61
CA PHE A 92 -11.92 5.87 1.42
C PHE A 92 -11.25 4.57 1.03
N MET A 93 -10.51 4.59 -0.08
CA MET A 93 -9.66 3.49 -0.48
C MET A 93 -8.25 3.65 0.10
N PHE A 94 -7.79 2.63 0.83
CA PHE A 94 -6.45 2.59 1.41
C PHE A 94 -5.59 1.55 0.72
N ILE A 95 -4.36 1.92 0.37
CA ILE A 95 -3.30 0.96 0.06
C ILE A 95 -2.60 0.64 1.37
N GLU A 96 -2.94 -0.50 1.98
CA GLU A 96 -2.52 -0.87 3.33
C GLU A 96 -1.08 -1.41 3.37
N THR A 97 -0.69 -2.19 2.35
CA THR A 97 0.66 -2.75 2.26
C THR A 97 1.03 -3.18 0.85
N ILE A 98 2.33 -3.37 0.64
CA ILE A 98 2.93 -3.90 -0.59
C ILE A 98 3.51 -5.27 -0.26
N ILE A 99 3.09 -6.30 -1.00
CA ILE A 99 3.42 -7.69 -0.70
C ILE A 99 3.60 -8.50 -1.98
N ASP A 100 4.45 -9.51 -1.96
CA ASP A 100 4.53 -10.43 -3.10
C ASP A 100 3.41 -11.50 -3.06
N HIS A 101 3.06 -12.00 -4.24
CA HIS A 101 1.99 -12.95 -4.48
C HIS A 101 2.20 -14.26 -3.74
N ARG A 102 3.45 -14.72 -3.58
CA ARG A 102 3.75 -15.98 -2.87
C ARG A 102 3.56 -15.82 -1.35
N THR A 103 3.94 -14.69 -0.79
CA THR A 103 3.74 -14.38 0.62
C THR A 103 2.25 -14.21 0.91
N TYR A 104 1.50 -13.60 -0.02
CA TYR A 104 0.07 -13.41 0.13
C TYR A 104 -0.74 -14.71 -0.08
N PHE A 105 -0.55 -15.41 -1.21
CA PHE A 105 -1.37 -16.56 -1.62
C PHE A 105 -0.70 -17.93 -1.47
N GLY A 106 0.58 -17.98 -1.11
CA GLY A 106 1.38 -19.20 -1.07
C GLY A 106 1.95 -19.57 -2.45
N SER A 107 2.82 -20.58 -2.46
CA SER A 107 3.37 -21.12 -3.70
C SER A 107 2.27 -21.79 -4.56
N PRO A 108 2.32 -21.66 -5.90
CA PRO A 108 1.47 -22.43 -6.79
C PRO A 108 1.61 -23.94 -6.52
N GLY A 109 0.49 -24.67 -6.48
CA GLY A 109 0.47 -26.12 -6.26
C GLY A 109 0.74 -26.59 -4.83
N ALA A 110 1.00 -25.69 -3.88
CA ALA A 110 1.12 -26.06 -2.47
C ALA A 110 -0.27 -26.18 -1.82
N ASP A 111 -0.44 -27.17 -0.93
CA ASP A 111 -1.68 -27.36 -0.18
C ASP A 111 -2.03 -26.12 0.65
N LYS A 112 -3.17 -25.50 0.31
CA LYS A 112 -3.70 -24.33 1.01
C LYS A 112 -4.70 -24.79 2.07
N THR A 113 -4.20 -25.50 3.08
CA THR A 113 -5.01 -25.88 4.24
C THR A 113 -5.58 -24.63 4.93
N LYS A 114 -6.69 -24.81 5.66
CA LYS A 114 -7.30 -23.74 6.47
C LYS A 114 -6.28 -23.07 7.40
N SER A 115 -5.43 -23.86 8.08
CA SER A 115 -4.39 -23.32 8.98
C SER A 115 -3.33 -22.48 8.25
N HIS A 116 -2.96 -22.85 7.02
CA HIS A 116 -2.04 -22.04 6.21
C HIS A 116 -2.67 -20.69 5.82
N ILE A 117 -3.96 -20.70 5.48
CA ILE A 117 -4.72 -19.49 5.12
C ILE A 117 -4.83 -18.55 6.33
N GLU A 118 -5.21 -19.10 7.49
CA GLU A 118 -5.31 -18.38 8.76
C GLU A 118 -4.00 -17.72 9.17
N ARG A 119 -2.89 -18.47 9.10
CA ARG A 119 -1.57 -17.96 9.46
C ARG A 119 -1.18 -16.77 8.58
N ARG A 120 -1.40 -16.87 7.27
CA ARG A 120 -1.04 -15.79 6.32
C ARG A 120 -1.92 -14.56 6.48
N SER A 121 -3.23 -14.72 6.68
CA SER A 121 -4.11 -13.59 6.96
C SER A 121 -3.74 -12.90 8.27
N SER A 122 -3.42 -13.67 9.32
CA SER A 122 -2.92 -13.12 10.59
C SER A 122 -1.60 -12.36 10.41
N ASP A 123 -0.68 -12.89 9.60
CA ASP A 123 0.58 -12.23 9.26
C ASP A 123 0.35 -10.93 8.47
N LEU A 124 -0.60 -10.91 7.52
CA LEU A 124 -0.99 -9.70 6.79
C LEU A 124 -1.56 -8.66 7.75
N LYS A 125 -2.54 -9.03 8.57
CA LYS A 125 -3.19 -8.12 9.52
C LYS A 125 -2.16 -7.46 10.44
N ARG A 126 -1.22 -8.24 10.96
CA ARG A 126 -0.11 -7.71 11.78
C ARG A 126 0.77 -6.72 11.02
N ARG A 127 1.06 -6.95 9.74
CA ARG A 127 1.83 -6.00 8.90
C ARG A 127 1.10 -4.68 8.74
N ILE A 128 -0.20 -4.74 8.47
CA ILE A 128 -1.07 -3.55 8.31
C ILE A 128 -1.11 -2.76 9.61
N GLU A 129 -1.38 -3.43 10.74
CA GLU A 129 -1.44 -2.79 12.06
C GLU A 129 -0.11 -2.13 12.45
N ASN A 130 1.02 -2.78 12.17
CA ASN A 130 2.34 -2.21 12.42
C ASN A 130 2.62 -0.98 11.56
N GLY A 131 2.21 -0.99 10.28
CA GLY A 131 2.30 0.18 9.40
C GLY A 131 1.51 1.37 9.93
N LYS A 132 0.29 1.13 10.44
CA LYS A 132 -0.55 2.17 11.05
C LYS A 132 0.11 2.78 12.31
N LYS A 133 0.70 1.95 13.18
CA LYS A 133 1.41 2.43 14.39
C LYS A 133 2.56 3.39 14.05
N ILE A 134 3.40 3.04 13.07
CA ILE A 134 4.52 3.87 12.62
C ILE A 134 4.04 5.23 12.09
N SER A 135 2.87 5.29 11.44
CA SER A 135 2.29 6.55 10.95
C SER A 135 1.67 7.43 12.03
N SER A 136 1.32 6.86 13.19
CA SER A 136 0.63 7.55 14.30
C SER A 136 1.58 8.11 15.37
N GLU A 137 2.86 7.75 15.34
CA GLU A 137 3.86 8.36 16.23
C GLU A 137 4.25 9.76 15.73
N PRO A 138 4.17 10.81 16.57
CA PRO A 138 4.61 12.13 16.17
C PRO A 138 6.11 12.09 15.85
N SER A 139 6.48 12.59 14.66
CA SER A 139 7.87 12.77 14.23
C SER A 139 8.60 13.77 15.15
N SER A 140 9.06 13.31 16.31
CA SER A 140 9.89 14.06 17.24
C SER A 140 11.36 14.05 16.81
N SER A 141 11.66 14.71 15.69
CA SER A 141 13.04 15.09 15.34
C SER A 141 13.09 16.23 14.32
N VAL A 142 12.54 17.37 14.71
CA VAL A 142 13.10 18.67 14.30
C VAL A 142 13.29 19.49 15.58
N GLN A 143 14.41 19.29 16.25
CA GLN A 143 14.89 20.22 17.26
C GLN A 143 16.17 20.89 16.75
N ASN A 144 16.02 22.18 16.48
CA ASN A 144 16.97 23.26 16.71
C ASN A 144 18.41 23.09 16.23
N VAL A 145 18.68 23.67 15.05
CA VAL A 145 19.87 24.52 14.90
C VAL A 145 19.39 25.89 14.45
N ASN A 146 19.08 26.74 15.41
CA ASN A 146 19.18 28.18 15.22
C ASN A 146 19.98 28.74 16.38
N LYS A 147 21.24 29.11 16.12
CA LYS A 147 21.99 30.10 16.88
C LYS A 147 23.10 30.69 16.01
N ASN A 148 22.86 31.97 15.68
CA ASN A 148 23.82 33.07 15.52
C ASN A 148 24.61 33.07 14.19
N ASN A 149 24.55 34.13 13.38
CA ASN A 149 24.82 35.50 13.78
C ASN A 149 23.90 36.53 13.11
N ASN A 150 23.43 37.46 13.95
CA ASN A 150 23.07 38.81 13.55
C ASN A 150 24.29 39.49 12.92
N ASP A 151 24.10 40.25 11.84
CA ASP A 151 24.59 41.64 11.75
C ASP A 151 24.19 42.31 10.42
N SER A 152 23.17 43.16 10.51
CA SER A 152 22.94 44.42 9.77
C SER A 152 21.44 44.78 9.84
N PRO A 153 21.03 46.06 9.84
CA PRO A 153 21.70 47.18 9.15
C PRO A 153 21.75 48.54 9.90
N ASP A 154 22.57 49.43 9.31
CA ASP A 154 22.55 50.90 9.28
C ASP A 154 22.71 51.72 10.58
N GLN A 155 23.62 52.71 10.52
CA GLN A 155 23.28 54.15 10.58
C GLN A 155 24.48 55.06 10.24
N GLU A 156 24.14 56.17 9.56
CA GLU A 156 24.88 57.36 9.13
C GLU A 156 26.02 57.89 10.04
N ASN A 157 27.09 58.44 9.45
CA ASN A 157 27.29 59.91 9.38
C ASN A 157 28.65 60.34 8.79
N LYS A 158 28.57 61.46 8.04
CA LYS A 158 29.60 62.39 7.50
C LYS A 158 30.22 62.11 6.14
#